data_AF-A0A6P6T622-F1
#
_entry.id   AF-A0A6P6T622-F1
#
_cell.length_a   1.000
_cell.length_b   1.000
_cell.length_c   1.000
_cell.angle_alpha   90.00
_cell.angle_beta   90.00
_cell.angle_gamma   90.00
#
_symmetry.space_group_name_H-M   'P 1'
#
loop_
_entity.id
_entity.type
_entity.pdbx_description
1 polymer ?
#
loop_
_entity_poly.entity_id
_entity_poly.type
_entity_poly.pdbx_seq_one_letter_code
_entity_poly.pdbx_strand_id
1 'polypeptide(L)'
;MAEGFLQPDSQNERTMEKIGYEYLRTLLQTSLLEEVKWGWRKWYKMHDLVHDFAKLILNRNSSNQERYLAVYSTVRETINERSSASLRTLFLKGGIADDMLSKFKYLHVLKLFGADVKELPTSIGKLIHLHLLDISGSWIRTLPESLCELYSLQTLRTGKLEEGFPKEMSNLISMRHLHYDHAGTRREIQMPSGIGRWTCLQTLEFFNIGRQEEGRGIQELGTLQDLKGSLEIRNLELVNGKADAELANLSKKPNLYRLVFEWGNRDRESNKCDEDVLEGLQPHPNLKELQILKFMGDQFPQWFMNLTSLVELRVEDCTRCRELPTLGQLPFLKRLYLCRLQNIRSIGLSFYSTSAEEDGGSGGSSTISRQTFFPALKKLSLKGMKNLEEWKDAPEMMSTAGEVHVMDVFPVLEKLSISDCPS
;
A
#
# COMPACT_ATOMS: atom_id res chain seq x y z
N MET A 1 12.13 -17.05 2.15
CA MET A 1 11.74 -16.63 3.52
C MET A 1 11.23 -17.82 4.30
N ALA A 2 10.01 -18.30 4.03
CA ALA A 2 9.31 -19.31 4.84
C ALA A 2 10.08 -20.63 5.09
N GLU A 3 10.90 -21.10 4.15
CA GLU A 3 11.74 -22.29 4.32
C GLU A 3 13.00 -22.07 5.17
N GLY A 4 13.29 -20.83 5.60
CA GLY A 4 14.49 -20.49 6.38
C GLY A 4 15.75 -20.24 5.55
N PHE A 5 15.66 -20.21 4.22
CA PHE A 5 16.82 -19.94 3.33
C PHE A 5 17.38 -18.52 3.42
N LEU A 6 16.62 -17.59 4.00
CA LEU A 6 17.05 -16.20 4.17
C LEU A 6 17.24 -15.96 5.66
N GLN A 7 18.49 -15.88 6.10
CA GLN A 7 18.80 -15.54 7.49
C GLN A 7 18.95 -14.02 7.60
N PRO A 8 18.29 -13.36 8.57
CA PRO A 8 18.51 -11.94 8.81
C PRO A 8 19.97 -11.72 9.23
N ASP A 9 20.60 -10.72 8.63
CA ASP A 9 21.95 -10.31 9.02
C ASP A 9 21.81 -9.23 10.10
N SER A 10 22.01 -9.65 11.36
CA SER A 10 21.93 -8.79 12.53
C SER A 10 23.06 -7.76 12.59
N GLN A 11 24.19 -7.98 11.88
CA GLN A 11 25.31 -7.04 11.87
C GLN A 11 25.07 -5.84 10.94
N ASN A 12 24.25 -6.03 9.90
CA ASN A 12 23.98 -4.99 8.88
C ASN A 12 22.52 -4.51 8.84
N GLU A 13 21.71 -4.84 9.85
CA GLU A 13 20.27 -4.52 9.94
C GLU A 13 19.49 -4.91 8.67
N ARG A 14 19.92 -6.00 8.01
CA ARG A 14 19.28 -6.44 6.75
C ARG A 14 18.12 -7.38 7.07
N THR A 15 16.93 -6.89 6.76
CA THR A 15 15.69 -7.67 6.82
C THR A 15 15.71 -8.79 5.77
N MET A 16 15.07 -9.94 6.06
CA MET A 16 14.98 -11.09 5.15
C MET A 16 14.48 -10.71 3.74
N GLU A 17 13.60 -9.72 3.63
CA GLU A 17 13.05 -9.21 2.38
C GLU A 17 14.11 -8.54 1.50
N LYS A 18 15.05 -7.78 2.10
CA LYS A 18 16.15 -7.13 1.39
C LYS A 18 17.13 -8.18 0.86
N ILE A 19 17.49 -9.15 1.70
CA ILE A 19 18.36 -10.27 1.32
C ILE A 19 17.71 -11.11 0.21
N GLY A 20 16.41 -11.39 0.34
CA GLY A 20 15.65 -12.12 -0.69
C GLY A 20 15.63 -11.38 -2.02
N TYR A 21 15.48 -10.05 -1.99
CA TYR A 21 15.56 -9.23 -3.19
C TYR A 21 16.95 -9.23 -3.82
N GLU A 22 18.02 -9.21 -3.01
CA GLU A 22 19.40 -9.34 -3.51
C GLU A 22 19.64 -10.69 -4.19
N TYR A 23 19.18 -11.79 -3.59
CA TYR A 23 19.29 -13.11 -4.20
C TYR A 23 18.50 -13.20 -5.50
N LEU A 24 17.27 -12.66 -5.54
CA LEU A 24 16.49 -12.56 -6.78
C LEU A 24 17.25 -11.77 -7.85
N ARG A 25 17.86 -10.63 -7.48
CA ARG A 25 18.67 -9.83 -8.39
C ARG A 25 19.87 -10.62 -8.92
N THR A 26 20.55 -11.38 -8.08
CA THR A 26 21.65 -12.26 -8.51
C THR A 26 21.15 -13.30 -9.52
N LEU A 27 20.01 -13.96 -9.27
CA LEU A 27 19.42 -14.93 -10.19
C LEU A 27 19.07 -14.32 -11.56
N LEU A 28 18.62 -13.06 -11.58
CA LEU A 28 18.36 -12.31 -12.81
C LEU A 28 19.66 -11.94 -13.53
N GLN A 29 20.66 -11.46 -12.80
CA GLN A 29 21.97 -11.07 -13.35
C GLN A 29 22.73 -12.26 -13.94
N THR A 30 22.55 -13.46 -13.38
CA THR A 30 23.14 -14.71 -13.90
C THR A 30 22.28 -15.38 -14.96
N SER A 31 21.17 -14.78 -15.38
CA SER A 31 20.23 -15.33 -16.37
C SER A 31 19.64 -16.69 -15.98
N LEU A 32 19.65 -17.03 -14.68
CA LEU A 32 18.94 -18.22 -14.16
C LEU A 32 17.43 -17.98 -14.10
N LEU A 33 17.02 -16.72 -13.95
CA LEU A 33 15.65 -16.27 -14.10
C LEU A 33 15.58 -15.12 -15.10
N GLU A 34 14.44 -15.01 -15.78
CA GLU A 34 14.10 -13.91 -16.69
C GLU A 34 12.88 -13.16 -16.16
N GLU A 35 12.95 -11.82 -16.12
CA GLU A 35 11.80 -10.97 -15.81
C GLU A 35 10.89 -10.85 -17.04
N VAL A 36 9.62 -11.22 -16.86
CA VAL A 36 8.55 -11.06 -17.86
C VAL A 36 7.54 -10.06 -17.33
N LYS A 37 7.26 -9.02 -18.12
CA LYS A 37 6.27 -8.00 -17.79
C LYS A 37 4.97 -8.30 -18.53
N TRP A 38 3.88 -8.46 -17.80
CA TRP A 38 2.53 -8.55 -18.38
C TRP A 38 1.64 -7.49 -17.70
N GLY A 39 1.39 -6.39 -18.42
CA GLY A 39 0.69 -5.23 -17.86
C GLY A 39 1.44 -4.66 -16.65
N TRP A 40 0.73 -4.53 -15.52
CA TRP A 40 1.30 -4.02 -14.25
C TRP A 40 1.99 -5.09 -13.41
N ARG A 41 1.89 -6.37 -13.78
CA ARG A 41 2.45 -7.49 -13.00
C ARG A 41 3.80 -7.91 -13.57
N LYS A 42 4.74 -8.12 -12.66
CA LYS A 42 6.05 -8.73 -12.96
C LYS A 42 6.00 -10.21 -12.62
N TRP A 43 6.47 -11.02 -13.56
CA TRP A 43 6.62 -12.45 -13.42
C TRP A 43 8.08 -12.82 -13.65
N TYR A 44 8.50 -13.94 -13.09
CA TYR A 44 9.82 -14.48 -13.33
C TYR A 44 9.66 -15.89 -13.89
N LYS A 45 10.35 -16.19 -14.98
CA LYS A 45 10.39 -17.54 -15.56
C LYS A 45 11.82 -18.04 -15.59
N MET A 46 11.96 -19.36 -15.59
CA MET A 46 13.22 -20.04 -15.80
C MET A 46 13.21 -20.63 -17.21
N HIS A 47 14.33 -20.59 -17.91
CA HIS A 47 14.46 -21.26 -19.20
C HIS A 47 14.40 -22.79 -19.02
N ASP A 48 13.80 -23.51 -19.97
CA ASP A 48 13.55 -24.96 -19.87
C ASP A 48 14.83 -25.76 -19.58
N LEU A 49 15.95 -25.44 -20.26
CA LEU A 49 17.25 -26.05 -20.01
C LEU A 49 17.78 -25.82 -18.58
N VAL A 50 17.59 -24.63 -18.01
CA VAL A 50 18.00 -24.31 -16.63
C VAL A 50 17.12 -25.07 -15.65
N HIS A 51 15.84 -25.18 -15.95
CA HIS A 51 14.89 -25.97 -15.17
C HIS A 51 15.22 -27.47 -15.18
N ASP A 52 15.57 -28.03 -16.33
CA ASP A 52 15.96 -29.44 -16.46
C ASP A 52 17.27 -29.73 -15.72
N PHE A 53 18.23 -28.80 -15.80
CA PHE A 53 19.45 -28.86 -15.01
C PHE A 53 19.18 -28.82 -13.49
N ALA A 54 18.29 -27.93 -13.04
CA ALA A 54 17.89 -27.86 -11.63
C ALA A 54 17.22 -29.16 -11.15
N LYS A 55 16.35 -29.77 -11.97
CA LYS A 55 15.74 -31.08 -11.70
C LYS A 55 16.79 -32.19 -11.55
N LEU A 56 17.80 -32.18 -12.41
CA LEU A 56 18.87 -33.18 -12.36
C LEU A 56 19.69 -33.08 -11.07
N ILE A 57 19.98 -31.87 -10.59
CA ILE A 57 20.66 -31.64 -9.30
C ILE A 57 19.78 -32.12 -8.13
N LEU A 58 18.50 -31.78 -8.15
CA LEU A 58 17.54 -32.19 -7.10
C LEU A 58 17.44 -33.72 -6.97
N ASN A 59 17.40 -34.44 -8.10
CA ASN A 59 17.26 -35.89 -8.12
C ASN A 59 18.53 -36.66 -7.69
N ARG A 60 19.73 -36.07 -7.85
CA ARG A 60 21.00 -36.73 -7.47
C ARG A 60 21.22 -36.83 -5.96
N ASN A 61 20.60 -35.96 -5.17
CA ASN A 61 20.78 -35.90 -3.72
C ASN A 61 19.66 -36.66 -2.96
N SER A 62 19.22 -37.80 -3.49
CA SER A 62 18.02 -38.56 -3.11
C SER A 62 18.02 -39.18 -1.69
N SER A 63 18.94 -38.80 -0.79
CA SER A 63 18.79 -39.05 0.65
C SER A 63 17.90 -38.01 1.34
N ASN A 64 17.51 -36.93 0.65
CA ASN A 64 16.54 -35.97 1.14
C ASN A 64 15.12 -36.51 0.94
N GLN A 65 14.62 -37.22 1.95
CA GLN A 65 13.19 -37.35 2.28
C GLN A 65 12.39 -36.18 1.70
N GLU A 66 11.46 -36.44 0.77
CA GLU A 66 10.79 -35.44 -0.08
C GLU A 66 10.27 -34.24 0.74
N ARG A 67 11.03 -33.14 0.79
CA ARG A 67 10.69 -31.94 1.58
C ARG A 67 9.75 -30.98 0.85
N TYR A 68 9.61 -31.14 -0.47
CA TYR A 68 8.86 -30.24 -1.35
C TYR A 68 7.93 -31.09 -2.21
N LEU A 69 6.63 -30.80 -2.17
CA LEU A 69 5.63 -31.51 -2.97
C LEU A 69 4.68 -30.51 -3.62
N ALA A 70 4.46 -30.67 -4.92
CA ALA A 70 3.48 -29.91 -5.69
C ALA A 70 2.58 -30.87 -6.46
N VAL A 71 1.28 -30.87 -6.12
CA VAL A 71 0.26 -31.75 -6.70
C VAL A 71 -0.74 -30.90 -7.48
N TYR A 72 -0.70 -31.03 -8.80
CA TYR A 72 -1.57 -30.28 -9.72
C TYR A 72 -2.79 -31.08 -10.21
N SER A 73 -2.90 -32.36 -9.82
CA SER A 73 -4.04 -33.24 -10.10
C SER A 73 -4.94 -33.37 -8.87
N THR A 74 -6.24 -33.57 -9.07
CA THR A 74 -7.23 -33.81 -8.00
C THR A 74 -7.14 -35.20 -7.38
N VAL A 75 -6.22 -36.05 -7.84
CA VAL A 75 -6.07 -37.45 -7.39
C VAL A 75 -5.44 -37.47 -5.99
N ARG A 76 -6.30 -37.64 -4.97
CA ARG A 76 -5.97 -37.68 -3.54
C ARG A 76 -5.02 -38.83 -3.14
N GLU A 77 -4.90 -39.85 -3.98
CA GLU A 77 -4.14 -41.08 -3.71
C GLU A 77 -2.62 -40.82 -3.55
N THR A 78 -2.08 -39.84 -4.27
CA THR A 78 -0.62 -39.55 -4.31
C THR A 78 -0.02 -39.10 -2.96
N ILE A 79 -0.85 -38.59 -2.04
CA ILE A 79 -0.37 -37.94 -0.81
C ILE A 79 -0.39 -38.89 0.39
N ASN A 80 -1.20 -39.95 0.36
CA ASN A 80 -1.30 -40.90 1.48
C ASN A 80 -0.08 -41.82 1.62
N GLU A 81 0.72 -41.99 0.57
CA GLU A 81 1.86 -42.93 0.56
C GLU A 81 3.22 -42.24 0.80
N ARG A 82 3.32 -40.91 0.64
CA ARG A 82 4.59 -40.19 0.61
C ARG A 82 4.82 -39.37 1.88
N SER A 83 5.57 -39.96 2.80
CA SER A 83 6.26 -39.38 3.97
C SER A 83 5.82 -37.98 4.44
N SER A 84 4.63 -37.89 5.05
CA SER A 84 4.11 -36.66 5.65
C SER A 84 4.99 -36.07 6.77
N ALA A 85 5.90 -36.87 7.34
CA ALA A 85 6.74 -36.51 8.47
C ALA A 85 7.95 -35.61 8.14
N SER A 86 8.31 -35.44 6.86
CA SER A 86 9.47 -34.60 6.46
C SER A 86 9.11 -33.43 5.56
N LEU A 87 7.84 -33.35 5.13
CA LEU A 87 7.41 -32.35 4.16
C LEU A 87 7.39 -30.95 4.77
N ARG A 88 8.05 -30.00 4.09
CA ARG A 88 8.13 -28.59 4.50
C ARG A 88 7.34 -27.66 3.60
N THR A 89 7.25 -27.97 2.30
CA THR A 89 6.43 -27.21 1.35
C THR A 89 5.41 -28.12 0.66
N LEU A 90 4.14 -27.71 0.68
CA LEU A 90 3.05 -28.38 -0.02
C LEU A 90 2.26 -27.39 -0.87
N PHE A 91 2.25 -27.60 -2.19
CA PHE A 91 1.34 -26.93 -3.12
C PHE A 91 0.30 -27.94 -3.58
N LEU A 92 -0.97 -27.62 -3.38
CA LEU A 92 -2.07 -28.54 -3.68
C LEU A 92 -3.16 -27.84 -4.48
N LYS A 93 -3.56 -28.45 -5.59
CA LYS A 93 -4.78 -28.10 -6.31
C LYS A 93 -5.99 -28.70 -5.60
N GLY A 94 -6.98 -27.87 -5.30
CA GLY A 94 -8.19 -28.22 -4.56
C GLY A 94 -8.08 -27.89 -3.08
N GLY A 95 -8.94 -28.50 -2.28
CA GLY A 95 -8.83 -28.46 -0.83
C GLY A 95 -8.18 -29.71 -0.26
N ILE A 96 -7.93 -29.67 1.05
CA ILE A 96 -7.33 -30.76 1.81
C ILE A 96 -8.30 -31.17 2.93
N ALA A 97 -8.45 -32.47 3.15
CA ALA A 97 -9.27 -32.96 4.25
C ALA A 97 -8.57 -32.72 5.60
N ASP A 98 -9.36 -32.60 6.68
CA ASP A 98 -8.85 -32.26 8.00
C ASP A 98 -7.87 -33.30 8.58
N ASP A 99 -8.26 -34.57 8.48
CA ASP A 99 -7.45 -35.71 8.91
C ASP A 99 -6.11 -35.77 8.16
N MET A 100 -6.13 -35.39 6.89
CA MET A 100 -4.98 -35.37 6.01
C MET A 100 -4.02 -34.21 6.32
N LEU A 101 -4.55 -32.99 6.50
CA LEU A 101 -3.76 -31.80 6.83
C LEU A 101 -2.99 -32.00 8.15
N SER A 102 -3.61 -32.66 9.14
CA SER A 102 -3.02 -32.91 10.45
C SER A 102 -1.75 -33.79 10.42
N LYS A 103 -1.48 -34.48 9.31
CA LYS A 103 -0.30 -35.35 9.15
C LYS A 103 1.00 -34.57 8.86
N PHE A 104 0.92 -33.31 8.42
CA PHE A 104 2.06 -32.50 7.96
C PHE A 104 2.69 -31.63 9.05
N LYS A 105 3.10 -32.24 10.17
CA LYS A 105 3.52 -31.51 11.39
C LYS A 105 4.67 -30.51 11.20
N TYR A 106 5.51 -30.67 10.19
CA TYR A 106 6.70 -29.85 9.94
C TYR A 106 6.57 -28.91 8.74
N LEU A 107 5.34 -28.67 8.28
CA LEU A 107 5.09 -27.84 7.13
C LEU A 107 5.39 -26.36 7.43
N HIS A 108 6.23 -25.75 6.60
CA HIS A 108 6.55 -24.32 6.62
C HIS A 108 5.74 -23.53 5.59
N VAL A 109 5.38 -24.15 4.47
CA VAL A 109 4.70 -23.50 3.35
C VAL A 109 3.52 -24.35 2.91
N LEU A 110 2.32 -23.77 2.95
CA LEU A 110 1.10 -24.35 2.41
C LEU A 110 0.51 -23.42 1.36
N LYS A 111 0.34 -23.93 0.14
CA LYS A 111 -0.41 -23.24 -0.91
C LYS A 111 -1.56 -24.11 -1.39
N LEU A 112 -2.78 -23.59 -1.27
CA LEU A 112 -3.98 -24.20 -1.82
C LEU A 112 -4.50 -23.33 -2.98
N PHE A 113 -4.89 -23.95 -4.08
CA PHE A 113 -5.42 -23.24 -5.25
C PHE A 113 -6.44 -24.08 -6.01
N GLY A 114 -7.37 -23.46 -6.74
CA GLY A 114 -8.47 -24.17 -7.40
C GLY A 114 -9.78 -24.17 -6.59
N ALA A 115 -10.80 -24.86 -7.10
CA ALA A 115 -12.21 -24.53 -6.81
C ALA A 115 -12.99 -25.51 -5.94
N ASP A 116 -12.30 -26.40 -5.25
CA ASP A 116 -12.96 -27.60 -4.72
C ASP A 116 -13.49 -27.44 -3.28
N VAL A 117 -13.07 -26.40 -2.55
CA VAL A 117 -13.38 -26.21 -1.13
C VAL A 117 -13.53 -24.73 -0.76
N LYS A 118 -14.53 -24.42 0.09
CA LYS A 118 -14.84 -23.08 0.60
C LYS A 118 -14.30 -22.78 2.00
N GLU A 119 -14.03 -23.80 2.80
CA GLU A 119 -13.62 -23.66 4.20
C GLU A 119 -12.21 -24.22 4.39
N LEU A 120 -11.36 -23.50 5.11
CA LEU A 120 -10.07 -24.03 5.51
C LEU A 120 -10.25 -24.99 6.70
N PRO A 121 -9.67 -26.22 6.69
CA PRO A 121 -9.85 -27.18 7.77
C PRO A 121 -9.33 -26.69 9.12
N THR A 122 -10.01 -27.04 10.21
CA THR A 122 -9.66 -26.61 11.57
C THR A 122 -8.33 -27.18 12.06
N SER A 123 -7.89 -28.32 11.53
CA SER A 123 -6.55 -28.88 11.77
C SER A 123 -5.40 -27.99 11.32
N ILE A 124 -5.65 -26.89 10.59
CA ILE A 124 -4.62 -25.90 10.24
C ILE A 124 -3.85 -25.40 11.47
N GLY A 125 -4.52 -25.24 12.62
CA GLY A 125 -3.88 -24.81 13.88
C GLY A 125 -2.81 -25.78 14.41
N LYS A 126 -2.84 -27.05 13.98
CA LYS A 126 -1.81 -28.05 14.33
C LYS A 126 -0.49 -27.84 13.59
N LEU A 127 -0.48 -27.02 12.52
CA LEU A 127 0.71 -26.76 11.71
C LEU A 127 1.57 -25.64 12.31
N ILE A 128 2.00 -25.80 13.55
CA ILE A 128 2.68 -24.76 14.35
C ILE A 128 3.98 -24.21 13.72
N HIS A 129 4.58 -24.93 12.77
CA HIS A 129 5.77 -24.51 12.04
C HIS A 129 5.46 -23.77 10.72
N LEU A 130 4.18 -23.50 10.43
CA LEU A 130 3.77 -22.86 9.19
C LEU A 130 4.15 -21.38 9.22
N HIS A 131 4.93 -20.97 8.22
CA HIS A 131 5.37 -19.58 8.03
C HIS A 131 4.65 -18.89 6.88
N LEU A 132 4.14 -19.64 5.89
CA LEU A 132 3.40 -19.11 4.76
C LEU A 132 2.15 -19.95 4.47
N LEU A 133 1.00 -19.28 4.49
CA LEU A 133 -0.27 -19.80 4.00
C LEU A 133 -0.74 -18.97 2.81
N ASP A 134 -0.83 -19.58 1.63
CA ASP A 134 -1.38 -18.96 0.42
C ASP A 134 -2.61 -19.72 -0.07
N ILE A 135 -3.77 -19.14 0.18
CA ILE A 135 -5.07 -19.62 -0.29
C ILE A 135 -5.71 -18.63 -1.27
N SER A 136 -4.96 -17.61 -1.71
CA SER A 136 -5.48 -16.54 -2.57
C SER A 136 -5.91 -17.02 -3.96
N GLY A 137 -5.35 -18.14 -4.42
CA GLY A 137 -5.74 -18.81 -5.67
C GLY A 137 -6.84 -19.86 -5.47
N SER A 138 -7.43 -19.97 -4.30
CA SER A 138 -8.47 -20.96 -3.96
C SER A 138 -9.86 -20.32 -3.86
N TRP A 139 -10.88 -21.16 -3.69
CA TRP A 139 -12.25 -20.73 -3.38
C TRP A 139 -12.55 -20.70 -1.89
N ILE A 140 -11.52 -20.78 -1.04
CA ILE A 140 -11.67 -20.66 0.41
C ILE A 140 -12.10 -19.24 0.77
N ARG A 141 -13.22 -19.14 1.47
CA ARG A 141 -13.87 -17.90 1.94
C ARG A 141 -14.04 -17.84 3.45
N THR A 142 -13.80 -18.93 4.17
CA THR A 142 -13.90 -19.00 5.63
C THR A 142 -12.59 -19.52 6.22
N LEU A 143 -12.09 -18.81 7.24
CA LEU A 143 -10.91 -19.19 8.03
C LEU A 143 -11.38 -19.70 9.40
N PRO A 144 -10.89 -20.85 9.88
CA PRO A 144 -11.22 -21.36 11.20
C PRO A 144 -10.49 -20.58 12.29
N GLU A 145 -11.07 -20.53 13.50
CA GLU A 145 -10.46 -19.84 14.65
C GLU A 145 -9.09 -20.45 15.05
N SER A 146 -8.90 -21.75 14.81
CA SER A 146 -7.61 -22.42 15.05
C SER A 146 -6.47 -21.89 14.18
N LEU A 147 -6.74 -21.12 13.12
CA LEU A 147 -5.69 -20.40 12.39
C LEU A 147 -4.90 -19.47 13.32
N CYS A 148 -5.55 -18.89 14.33
CA CYS A 148 -4.96 -17.98 15.32
C CYS A 148 -3.92 -18.66 16.23
N GLU A 149 -3.80 -19.99 16.20
CA GLU A 149 -2.79 -20.75 16.94
C GLU A 149 -1.43 -20.79 16.21
N LEU A 150 -1.35 -20.26 14.99
CA LEU A 150 -0.14 -20.26 14.17
C LEU A 150 0.79 -19.08 14.49
N TYR A 151 1.34 -19.04 15.71
CA TYR A 151 2.22 -17.95 16.18
C TYR A 151 3.45 -17.68 15.29
N SER A 152 3.91 -18.68 14.52
CA SER A 152 5.03 -18.57 13.58
C SER A 152 4.65 -18.11 12.17
N LEU A 153 3.37 -17.89 11.89
CA LEU A 153 2.91 -17.47 10.57
C LEU A 153 3.45 -16.07 10.25
N GLN A 154 4.17 -15.95 9.14
CA GLN A 154 4.77 -14.71 8.66
C GLN A 154 4.03 -14.11 7.48
N THR A 155 3.40 -14.96 6.65
CA THR A 155 2.70 -14.54 5.43
C THR A 155 1.36 -15.23 5.31
N LEU A 156 0.30 -14.42 5.24
CA LEU A 156 -1.04 -14.87 4.87
C LEU A 156 -1.44 -14.21 3.55
N ARG A 157 -1.75 -15.03 2.54
CA ARG A 157 -2.35 -14.57 1.29
C ARG A 157 -3.72 -15.20 1.15
N THR A 158 -4.76 -14.38 1.15
CA THR A 158 -6.13 -14.85 1.05
C THR A 158 -6.93 -14.05 0.02
N GLY A 159 -7.96 -14.68 -0.52
CA GLY A 159 -8.98 -13.99 -1.29
C GLY A 159 -9.97 -13.27 -0.37
N LYS A 160 -11.09 -12.82 -0.94
CA LYS A 160 -12.26 -12.37 -0.18
C LYS A 160 -12.67 -13.42 0.86
N LEU A 161 -12.95 -12.97 2.09
CA LEU A 161 -13.51 -13.78 3.16
C LEU A 161 -14.98 -13.40 3.37
N GLU A 162 -15.87 -14.39 3.42
CA GLU A 162 -17.32 -14.17 3.59
C GLU A 162 -17.68 -13.88 5.05
N GLU A 163 -17.04 -14.57 5.99
CA GLU A 163 -17.26 -14.42 7.43
C GLU A 163 -16.28 -13.43 8.10
N GLY A 164 -15.40 -12.81 7.31
CA GLY A 164 -14.34 -11.94 7.80
C GLY A 164 -13.14 -12.72 8.35
N PHE A 165 -12.32 -12.02 9.12
CA PHE A 165 -11.16 -12.63 9.78
C PHE A 165 -11.54 -13.25 11.14
N PRO A 166 -10.87 -14.33 11.57
CA PRO A 166 -11.03 -14.90 12.90
C PRO A 166 -10.82 -13.87 14.02
N LYS A 167 -11.40 -14.12 15.20
CA LYS A 167 -11.43 -13.13 16.29
C LYS A 167 -10.05 -12.88 16.88
N GLU A 168 -9.29 -13.94 17.10
CA GLU A 168 -7.99 -13.91 17.78
C GLU A 168 -6.79 -13.71 16.84
N MET A 169 -7.02 -13.13 15.65
CA MET A 169 -5.95 -12.92 14.65
C MET A 169 -4.75 -12.12 15.19
N SER A 170 -4.97 -11.29 16.22
CA SER A 170 -3.91 -10.57 16.92
C SER A 170 -2.83 -11.48 17.54
N ASN A 171 -3.09 -12.78 17.70
CA ASN A 171 -2.15 -13.78 18.20
C ASN A 171 -1.07 -14.18 17.18
N LEU A 172 -1.24 -13.85 15.89
CA LEU A 172 -0.24 -14.11 14.84
C LEU A 172 0.94 -13.11 14.92
N ILE A 173 1.66 -13.12 16.04
CA ILE A 173 2.69 -12.11 16.39
C ILE A 173 3.88 -12.07 15.43
N SER A 174 4.13 -13.13 14.67
CA SER A 174 5.23 -13.19 13.69
C SER A 174 4.85 -12.64 12.31
N MET A 175 3.67 -12.07 12.14
CA MET A 175 3.17 -11.60 10.85
C MET A 175 4.06 -10.51 10.25
N ARG A 176 4.39 -10.68 8.97
CA ARG A 176 5.21 -9.77 8.15
C ARG A 176 4.46 -9.30 6.91
N HIS A 177 3.61 -10.16 6.34
CA HIS A 177 2.87 -9.85 5.12
C HIS A 177 1.43 -10.35 5.21
N LEU A 178 0.48 -9.42 5.12
CA LEU A 178 -0.93 -9.73 4.92
C LEU A 178 -1.34 -9.26 3.53
N HIS A 179 -1.69 -10.22 2.67
CA HIS A 179 -2.30 -9.95 1.37
C HIS A 179 -3.74 -10.42 1.38
N TYR A 180 -4.65 -9.51 1.04
CA TYR A 180 -6.08 -9.75 1.04
C TYR A 180 -6.70 -9.15 -0.22
N ASP A 181 -7.42 -9.96 -1.00
CA ASP A 181 -8.13 -9.48 -2.17
C ASP A 181 -9.38 -8.68 -1.78
N HIS A 182 -9.37 -7.38 -2.11
CA HIS A 182 -10.46 -6.46 -1.83
C HIS A 182 -11.40 -6.22 -3.03
N ALA A 183 -11.33 -7.07 -4.07
CA ALA A 183 -12.22 -6.96 -5.22
C ALA A 183 -13.70 -7.06 -4.79
N GLY A 184 -14.44 -5.95 -4.95
CA GLY A 184 -15.89 -5.92 -4.79
C GLY A 184 -16.44 -5.51 -3.41
N THR A 185 -15.63 -5.37 -2.36
CA THR A 185 -16.13 -5.04 -0.99
C THR A 185 -15.25 -4.01 -0.25
N ARG A 186 -14.68 -3.05 -0.98
CA ARG A 186 -13.57 -2.19 -0.52
C ARG A 186 -13.70 -1.63 0.91
N ARG A 187 -14.87 -1.16 1.33
CA ARG A 187 -15.08 -0.48 2.62
C ARG A 187 -15.80 -1.30 3.69
N GLU A 188 -16.41 -2.41 3.30
CA GLU A 188 -17.23 -3.25 4.18
C GLU A 188 -16.41 -4.34 4.87
N ILE A 189 -15.20 -4.61 4.38
CA ILE A 189 -14.30 -5.61 4.98
C ILE A 189 -13.87 -5.12 6.36
N GLN A 190 -14.13 -5.93 7.38
CA GLN A 190 -13.61 -5.73 8.72
C GLN A 190 -12.14 -6.21 8.78
N MET A 191 -11.24 -5.35 9.25
CA MET A 191 -9.84 -5.73 9.47
C MET A 191 -9.71 -6.66 10.68
N PRO A 192 -8.64 -7.46 10.79
CA PRO A 192 -8.32 -8.19 12.02
C PRO A 192 -8.26 -7.23 13.21
N SER A 193 -8.93 -7.57 14.31
CA SER A 193 -8.81 -6.79 15.54
C SER A 193 -7.42 -7.00 16.16
N GLY A 194 -6.84 -5.95 16.74
CA GLY A 194 -5.53 -5.96 17.41
C GLY A 194 -4.35 -6.09 16.46
N ILE A 195 -4.48 -5.64 15.21
CA ILE A 195 -3.40 -5.73 14.21
C ILE A 195 -2.12 -5.02 14.66
N GLY A 196 -2.22 -4.04 15.57
CA GLY A 196 -1.09 -3.35 16.17
C GLY A 196 -0.12 -4.25 16.95
N ARG A 197 -0.51 -5.50 17.26
CA ARG A 197 0.41 -6.51 17.84
C ARG A 197 1.40 -7.07 16.83
N TRP A 198 1.18 -6.91 15.53
CA TRP A 198 2.07 -7.42 14.47
C TRP A 198 3.20 -6.42 14.19
N THR A 199 4.05 -6.16 15.17
CA THR A 199 5.08 -5.10 15.10
C THR A 199 6.09 -5.27 13.96
N CYS A 200 6.29 -6.49 13.46
CA CYS A 200 7.13 -6.80 12.30
C CYS A 200 6.41 -6.74 10.95
N LEU A 201 5.16 -6.26 10.90
CA LEU A 201 4.37 -6.20 9.67
C LEU A 201 4.98 -5.20 8.69
N GLN A 202 5.36 -5.70 7.52
CA GLN A 202 5.96 -4.91 6.44
C GLN A 202 5.00 -4.65 5.29
N THR A 203 3.99 -5.50 5.10
CA THR A 203 3.06 -5.36 3.97
C THR A 203 1.63 -5.45 4.45
N LEU A 204 0.91 -4.35 4.24
CA LEU A 204 -0.52 -4.19 4.44
C LEU A 204 -1.05 -3.27 3.33
N GLU A 205 -1.80 -3.83 2.39
CA GLU A 205 -2.24 -3.10 1.18
C GLU A 205 -3.29 -2.02 1.52
N PHE A 206 -4.16 -2.32 2.48
CA PHE A 206 -5.15 -1.37 3.00
C PHE A 206 -5.51 -1.65 4.46
N PHE A 207 -6.06 -0.64 5.13
CA PHE A 207 -6.60 -0.72 6.47
C PHE A 207 -7.94 0.01 6.54
N ASN A 208 -9.02 -0.73 6.80
CA ASN A 208 -10.34 -0.16 7.04
C ASN A 208 -10.51 0.10 8.53
N ILE A 209 -10.77 1.36 8.90
CA ILE A 209 -11.11 1.69 10.28
C ILE A 209 -12.47 1.08 10.62
N GLY A 210 -12.54 0.41 11.77
CA GLY A 210 -13.75 -0.22 12.30
C GLY A 210 -14.65 0.77 13.02
N ARG A 211 -15.98 0.58 12.92
CA ARG A 211 -16.96 1.38 13.67
C ARG A 211 -17.15 0.77 15.06
N GLN A 212 -16.84 1.52 16.12
CA GLN A 212 -17.18 1.16 17.52
C GLN A 212 -16.64 -0.21 17.97
N GLU A 213 -15.55 -0.70 17.37
CA GLU A 213 -14.95 -2.00 17.67
C GLU A 213 -13.52 -1.81 18.18
N GLU A 214 -13.27 -2.29 19.40
CA GLU A 214 -11.94 -2.30 20.00
C GLU A 214 -10.94 -3.06 19.11
N GLY A 215 -9.72 -2.54 19.01
CA GLY A 215 -8.65 -3.14 18.21
C GLY A 215 -8.73 -2.92 16.71
N ARG A 216 -9.64 -2.08 16.20
CA ARG A 216 -9.74 -1.73 14.76
C ARG A 216 -9.67 -0.23 14.49
N GLY A 217 -9.22 0.53 15.48
CA GLY A 217 -9.04 1.98 15.35
C GLY A 217 -7.74 2.33 14.64
N ILE A 218 -7.61 3.60 14.28
CA ILE A 218 -6.43 4.12 13.57
C ILE A 218 -5.13 3.98 14.38
N GLN A 219 -5.22 3.94 15.71
CA GLN A 219 -4.08 3.75 16.62
C GLN A 219 -3.36 2.41 16.42
N GLU A 220 -4.02 1.41 15.84
CA GLU A 220 -3.40 0.12 15.52
C GLU A 220 -2.25 0.28 14.52
N LEU A 221 -2.33 1.28 13.62
CA LEU A 221 -1.24 1.59 12.69
C LEU A 221 -0.02 2.20 13.41
N GLY A 222 -0.20 2.74 14.62
CA GLY A 222 0.83 3.47 15.36
C GLY A 222 2.07 2.64 15.67
N THR A 223 1.88 1.35 15.94
CA THR A 223 2.93 0.39 16.30
C THR A 223 3.61 -0.26 15.08
N LEU A 224 3.01 -0.15 13.89
CA LEU A 224 3.45 -0.83 12.66
C LEU A 224 4.53 -0.04 11.90
N GLN A 225 5.67 0.22 12.55
CA GLN A 225 6.73 1.09 12.03
C GLN A 225 7.44 0.53 10.79
N ASP A 226 7.45 -0.80 10.65
CA ASP A 226 8.12 -1.52 9.58
C ASP A 226 7.33 -1.56 8.26
N LEU A 227 6.13 -0.97 8.21
CA LEU A 227 5.31 -0.93 7.01
C LEU A 227 6.06 -0.28 5.83
N LYS A 228 5.97 -0.94 4.68
CA LYS A 228 6.62 -0.54 3.43
C LYS A 228 5.64 -0.58 2.28
N GLY A 229 6.00 0.09 1.19
CA GLY A 229 5.24 -0.03 -0.04
C GLY A 229 4.08 0.96 -0.11
N SER A 230 2.90 0.44 -0.45
CA SER A 230 1.66 1.20 -0.60
C SER A 230 0.71 0.82 0.53
N LEU A 231 0.12 1.81 1.19
CA LEU A 231 -0.94 1.63 2.18
C LEU A 231 -2.14 2.52 1.84
N GLU A 232 -3.33 1.93 1.81
CA GLU A 232 -4.60 2.64 1.67
C GLU A 232 -5.36 2.63 3.01
N ILE A 233 -5.58 3.79 3.60
CA ILE A 233 -6.35 3.95 4.84
C ILE A 233 -7.75 4.41 4.47
N ARG A 234 -8.74 3.56 4.78
CA ARG A 234 -10.14 3.78 4.43
C ARG A 234 -10.99 4.03 5.68
N ASN A 235 -12.18 4.55 5.43
CA ASN A 235 -13.17 4.87 6.44
C ASN A 235 -12.66 5.95 7.42
N LEU A 236 -11.87 6.91 6.92
CA LEU A 236 -11.28 7.98 7.72
C LEU A 236 -12.31 8.90 8.39
N GLU A 237 -13.55 8.87 7.92
CA GLU A 237 -14.67 9.53 8.58
C GLU A 237 -14.94 9.03 10.00
N LEU A 238 -14.41 7.86 10.37
CA LEU A 238 -14.60 7.25 11.67
C LEU A 238 -13.57 7.74 12.72
N VAL A 239 -12.49 8.39 12.30
CA VAL A 239 -11.48 8.99 13.21
C VAL A 239 -12.06 10.23 13.90
N ASN A 240 -11.72 10.47 15.17
CA ASN A 240 -12.24 11.62 15.94
C ASN A 240 -11.16 12.69 16.11
N GLY A 241 -10.99 13.50 15.06
CA GLY A 241 -10.12 14.68 15.10
C GLY A 241 -8.62 14.35 15.05
N LYS A 242 -7.82 15.39 15.30
CA LYS A 242 -6.37 15.39 15.08
C LYS A 242 -5.62 14.42 15.99
N ALA A 243 -5.92 14.43 17.29
CA ALA A 243 -5.21 13.61 18.27
C ALA A 243 -5.31 12.11 17.97
N ASP A 244 -6.50 11.63 17.59
CA ASP A 244 -6.70 10.23 17.19
C ASP A 244 -5.93 9.91 15.90
N ALA A 245 -5.95 10.82 14.92
CA ALA A 245 -5.23 10.65 13.66
C ALA A 245 -3.71 10.57 13.84
N GLU A 246 -3.15 11.34 14.77
CA GLU A 246 -1.72 11.31 15.13
C GLU A 246 -1.27 9.95 15.67
N LEU A 247 -2.18 9.18 16.29
CA LEU A 247 -1.89 7.82 16.75
C LEU A 247 -1.54 6.89 15.58
N ALA A 248 -1.93 7.21 14.34
CA ALA A 248 -1.48 6.48 13.15
C ALA A 248 0.04 6.54 12.97
N ASN A 249 0.69 7.59 13.47
CA ASN A 249 2.15 7.76 13.47
C ASN A 249 2.79 7.54 12.08
N LEU A 250 2.17 8.08 11.02
CA LEU A 250 2.59 7.88 9.62
C LEU A 250 3.91 8.59 9.32
N SER A 251 4.21 9.67 10.02
CA SER A 251 5.49 10.39 9.94
C SER A 251 6.70 9.55 10.38
N LYS A 252 6.50 8.48 11.16
CA LYS A 252 7.57 7.54 11.57
C LYS A 252 7.66 6.28 10.70
N LYS A 253 7.07 6.28 9.50
CA LYS A 253 7.08 5.15 8.56
C LYS A 253 7.85 5.49 7.27
N PRO A 254 9.19 5.54 7.31
CA PRO A 254 10.02 6.04 6.20
C PRO A 254 9.97 5.20 4.92
N ASN A 255 9.51 3.96 5.02
CA ASN A 255 9.53 2.99 3.92
C ASN A 255 8.21 2.94 3.12
N LEU A 256 7.20 3.73 3.51
CA LEU A 256 6.00 3.93 2.71
C LEU A 256 6.31 4.87 1.54
N TYR A 257 6.14 4.38 0.30
CA TYR A 257 6.30 5.21 -0.89
C TYR A 257 4.96 5.75 -1.40
N ARG A 258 3.84 5.07 -1.10
CA ARG A 258 2.50 5.45 -1.54
C ARG A 258 1.49 5.40 -0.39
N LEU A 259 0.71 6.47 -0.25
CA LEU A 259 -0.42 6.54 0.66
C LEU A 259 -1.70 6.91 -0.08
N VAL A 260 -2.80 6.28 0.30
CA VAL A 260 -4.14 6.64 -0.13
C VAL A 260 -4.98 6.88 1.12
N PHE A 261 -5.55 8.07 1.22
CA PHE A 261 -6.49 8.43 2.27
C PHE A 261 -7.89 8.47 1.66
N GLU A 262 -8.80 7.64 2.16
CA GLU A 262 -10.15 7.52 1.63
C GLU A 262 -11.22 7.72 2.72
N TRP A 263 -12.09 8.70 2.51
CA TRP A 263 -13.29 8.92 3.31
C TRP A 263 -14.52 8.22 2.72
N GLY A 264 -15.39 7.80 3.63
CA GLY A 264 -16.72 7.21 3.44
C GLY A 264 -17.70 8.14 2.74
N ASN A 265 -18.81 7.59 2.26
CA ASN A 265 -19.93 8.43 1.85
C ASN A 265 -20.74 8.76 3.11
N ARG A 266 -20.80 10.03 3.49
CA ARG A 266 -21.58 10.48 4.65
C ARG A 266 -22.94 10.98 4.19
N ASP A 267 -23.98 10.63 4.95
CA ASP A 267 -25.17 11.48 5.04
C ASP A 267 -24.77 12.80 5.73
N ARG A 268 -25.34 13.91 5.27
CA ARG A 268 -24.82 15.30 5.37
C ARG A 268 -24.56 15.89 6.77
N GLU A 269 -24.61 15.11 7.86
CA GLU A 269 -24.77 15.62 9.22
C GLU A 269 -23.76 15.12 10.27
N SER A 270 -22.60 14.56 9.91
CA SER A 270 -21.59 14.27 10.94
C SER A 270 -20.75 15.52 11.27
N ASN A 271 -20.85 16.01 12.50
CA ASN A 271 -20.05 17.10 13.10
C ASN A 271 -18.55 16.75 13.30
N LYS A 272 -17.92 16.05 12.35
CA LYS A 272 -16.50 15.66 12.45
C LYS A 272 -15.64 16.57 11.57
N CYS A 273 -14.63 17.18 12.17
CA CYS A 273 -13.61 17.96 11.50
C CYS A 273 -12.66 17.03 10.72
N ASP A 274 -12.99 16.74 9.46
CA ASP A 274 -12.11 15.93 8.60
C ASP A 274 -10.76 16.65 8.37
N GLU A 275 -10.75 17.99 8.37
CA GLU A 275 -9.53 18.81 8.36
C GLU A 275 -8.56 18.42 9.47
N ASP A 276 -9.04 18.33 10.71
CA ASP A 276 -8.24 17.93 11.86
C ASP A 276 -7.67 16.52 11.68
N VAL A 277 -8.47 15.60 11.16
CA VAL A 277 -8.03 14.23 10.86
C VAL A 277 -6.92 14.25 9.81
N LEU A 278 -7.12 14.96 8.70
CA LEU A 278 -6.15 15.04 7.63
C LEU A 278 -4.85 15.76 8.07
N GLU A 279 -4.95 16.77 8.94
CA GLU A 279 -3.80 17.42 9.58
C GLU A 279 -3.01 16.43 10.47
N GLY A 280 -3.69 15.63 11.30
CA GLY A 280 -3.04 14.66 12.17
C GLY A 280 -2.43 13.44 11.47
N LEU A 281 -2.86 13.13 10.25
CA LEU A 281 -2.35 12.00 9.43
C LEU A 281 -0.93 12.22 8.86
N GLN A 282 -0.30 13.37 9.11
CA GLN A 282 0.97 13.80 8.53
C GLN A 282 1.88 12.65 8.03
N PRO A 283 2.05 12.47 6.70
CA PRO A 283 2.92 11.46 6.14
C PRO A 283 4.41 11.72 6.40
N HIS A 284 5.23 10.68 6.25
CA HIS A 284 6.69 10.86 6.23
C HIS A 284 7.12 11.69 4.99
N PRO A 285 8.06 12.65 5.11
CA PRO A 285 8.57 13.46 4.00
C PRO A 285 9.18 12.72 2.80
N ASN A 286 9.36 11.40 2.89
CA ASN A 286 9.95 10.56 1.84
C ASN A 286 8.88 10.02 0.87
N LEU A 287 7.60 10.24 1.18
CA LEU A 287 6.47 9.78 0.40
C LEU A 287 6.60 10.25 -1.06
N LYS A 288 6.35 9.33 -2.00
CA LYS A 288 6.43 9.60 -3.44
C LYS A 288 5.07 9.77 -4.08
N GLU A 289 4.05 9.11 -3.56
CA GLU A 289 2.70 9.15 -4.13
C GLU A 289 1.66 9.34 -3.03
N LEU A 290 0.80 10.34 -3.20
CA LEU A 290 -0.31 10.62 -2.28
C LEU A 290 -1.62 10.68 -3.07
N GLN A 291 -2.65 10.00 -2.56
CA GLN A 291 -4.01 10.15 -3.05
C GLN A 291 -4.94 10.52 -1.90
N ILE A 292 -5.74 11.56 -2.09
CA ILE A 292 -6.79 11.98 -1.15
C ILE A 292 -8.13 11.83 -1.87
N LEU A 293 -8.99 10.98 -1.32
CA LEU A 293 -10.24 10.58 -1.93
C LEU A 293 -11.41 10.94 -1.01
N LYS A 294 -12.39 11.66 -1.57
CA LYS A 294 -13.67 11.98 -0.92
C LYS A 294 -13.56 12.75 0.40
N PHE A 295 -12.46 13.48 0.57
CA PHE A 295 -12.26 14.35 1.73
C PHE A 295 -13.33 15.44 1.79
N MET A 296 -13.95 15.62 2.95
CA MET A 296 -15.09 16.53 3.16
C MET A 296 -14.74 17.76 4.00
N GLY A 297 -13.47 18.02 4.26
CA GLY A 297 -13.00 19.30 4.82
C GLY A 297 -12.91 20.40 3.76
N ASP A 298 -12.86 21.65 4.22
CA ASP A 298 -12.78 22.84 3.36
C ASP A 298 -11.34 23.29 3.07
N GLN A 299 -10.40 22.99 3.97
CA GLN A 299 -8.98 23.34 3.89
C GLN A 299 -8.06 22.11 3.85
N PHE A 300 -6.91 22.26 3.18
CA PHE A 300 -5.84 21.26 3.19
C PHE A 300 -4.82 21.54 4.29
N PRO A 301 -4.14 20.50 4.79
CA PRO A 301 -3.22 20.63 5.92
C PRO A 301 -1.92 21.35 5.55
N GLN A 302 -1.27 21.90 6.57
CA GLN A 302 -0.03 22.69 6.40
C GLN A 302 1.18 21.83 6.00
N TRP A 303 1.15 20.54 6.34
CA TRP A 303 2.27 19.63 6.07
C TRP A 303 2.48 19.32 4.58
N PHE A 304 1.61 19.75 3.64
CA PHE A 304 1.79 19.51 2.21
C PHE A 304 3.15 20.00 1.69
N MET A 305 3.60 21.15 2.19
CA MET A 305 4.89 21.76 1.83
C MET A 305 6.09 20.92 2.28
N ASN A 306 5.89 20.05 3.28
CA ASN A 306 6.94 19.19 3.83
C ASN A 306 7.12 17.91 3.00
N LEU A 307 6.23 17.62 2.04
CA LEU A 307 6.34 16.45 1.15
C LEU A 307 7.29 16.72 -0.03
N THR A 308 8.51 17.12 0.28
CA THR A 308 9.52 17.53 -0.72
C THR A 308 9.87 16.42 -1.71
N SER A 309 9.70 15.15 -1.34
CA SER A 309 9.91 13.98 -2.20
C SER A 309 8.74 13.62 -3.13
N LEU A 310 7.60 14.29 -3.03
CA LEU A 310 6.37 13.89 -3.69
C LEU A 310 6.51 13.97 -5.22
N VAL A 311 6.12 12.89 -5.90
CA VAL A 311 6.20 12.74 -7.36
C VAL A 311 4.80 12.75 -7.99
N GLU A 312 3.82 12.19 -7.30
CA GLU A 312 2.43 12.16 -7.76
C GLU A 312 1.47 12.57 -6.64
N LEU A 313 0.57 13.48 -6.97
CA LEU A 313 -0.56 13.85 -6.15
C LEU A 313 -1.86 13.65 -6.92
N ARG A 314 -2.81 12.95 -6.31
CA ARG A 314 -4.19 12.85 -6.78
C ARG A 314 -5.14 13.33 -5.68
N VAL A 315 -6.01 14.25 -6.04
CA VAL A 315 -7.11 14.70 -5.19
C VAL A 315 -8.40 14.46 -5.96
N GLU A 316 -9.28 13.61 -5.44
CA GLU A 316 -10.47 13.15 -6.15
C GLU A 316 -11.70 13.13 -5.25
N ASP A 317 -12.84 13.65 -5.75
CA ASP A 317 -14.11 13.74 -5.02
C ASP A 317 -14.09 14.58 -3.73
N CYS A 318 -13.12 15.48 -3.56
CA CYS A 318 -13.06 16.36 -2.39
C CYS A 318 -13.97 17.59 -2.61
N THR A 319 -15.28 17.34 -2.57
CA THR A 319 -16.28 18.30 -3.06
C THR A 319 -16.47 19.56 -2.22
N ARG A 320 -16.05 19.55 -0.95
CA ARG A 320 -16.20 20.69 -0.02
C ARG A 320 -15.00 21.65 -0.02
N CYS A 321 -13.85 21.21 -0.53
CA CYS A 321 -12.64 22.02 -0.57
C CYS A 321 -12.87 23.32 -1.35
N ARG A 322 -12.46 24.43 -0.76
CA ARG A 322 -12.62 25.77 -1.35
C ARG A 322 -11.35 26.24 -2.03
N GLU A 323 -10.20 25.78 -1.53
CA GLU A 323 -8.88 26.18 -1.99
C GLU A 323 -7.96 24.97 -2.17
N LEU A 324 -6.97 25.09 -3.06
CA LEU A 324 -5.91 24.12 -3.23
C LEU A 324 -4.73 24.47 -2.31
N PRO A 325 -3.98 23.47 -1.80
CA PRO A 325 -2.75 23.76 -1.08
C PRO A 325 -1.71 24.38 -2.04
N THR A 326 -0.70 25.03 -1.47
CA THR A 326 0.46 25.48 -2.24
C THR A 326 1.22 24.27 -2.76
N LEU A 327 1.24 24.08 -4.07
CA LEU A 327 1.90 22.93 -4.72
C LEU A 327 3.04 23.35 -5.64
N GLY A 328 3.08 24.62 -6.05
CA GLY A 328 4.05 25.12 -7.02
C GLY A 328 5.51 25.05 -6.56
N GLN A 329 5.77 24.94 -5.26
CA GLN A 329 7.13 24.85 -4.73
C GLN A 329 7.63 23.40 -4.59
N LEU A 330 6.82 22.39 -4.90
CA LEU A 330 7.21 20.98 -4.77
C LEU A 330 8.21 20.60 -5.89
N PRO A 331 9.48 20.28 -5.56
CA PRO A 331 10.55 20.22 -6.55
C PRO A 331 10.48 18.97 -7.44
N PHE A 332 9.89 17.88 -6.96
CA PHE A 332 9.84 16.59 -7.67
C PHE A 332 8.45 16.20 -8.18
N LEU A 333 7.43 17.06 -8.01
CA LEU A 333 6.06 16.75 -8.41
C LEU A 333 5.98 16.67 -9.93
N LYS A 334 5.75 15.46 -10.46
CA LYS A 334 5.67 15.17 -11.91
C LYS A 334 4.24 15.04 -12.40
N ARG A 335 3.31 14.61 -11.55
CA ARG A 335 1.95 14.26 -11.93
C ARG A 335 0.96 14.81 -10.92
N LEU A 336 0.06 15.68 -11.37
CA LEU A 336 -0.99 16.28 -10.56
C LEU A 336 -2.35 16.00 -11.20
N TYR A 337 -3.22 15.33 -10.44
CA TYR A 337 -4.58 15.01 -10.86
C TYR A 337 -5.57 15.63 -9.87
N LEU A 338 -6.36 16.59 -10.34
CA LEU A 338 -7.42 17.25 -9.58
C LEU A 338 -8.76 16.88 -10.23
N CYS A 339 -9.55 16.08 -9.55
CA CYS A 339 -10.75 15.46 -10.09
C CYS A 339 -11.96 15.71 -9.19
N ARG A 340 -13.05 16.21 -9.77
CA ARG A 340 -14.36 16.38 -9.09
C ARG A 340 -14.29 17.26 -7.83
N LEU A 341 -13.51 18.34 -7.88
CA LEU A 341 -13.39 19.35 -6.83
C LEU A 341 -14.41 20.47 -7.06
N GLN A 342 -15.67 20.22 -6.67
CA GLN A 342 -16.80 21.06 -7.08
C GLN A 342 -16.79 22.47 -6.49
N ASN A 343 -16.30 22.69 -5.27
CA ASN A 343 -16.37 23.99 -4.61
C ASN A 343 -15.18 24.93 -4.89
N ILE A 344 -14.20 24.48 -5.67
CA ILE A 344 -13.06 25.31 -6.07
C ILE A 344 -13.53 26.23 -7.20
N ARG A 345 -13.55 27.53 -6.91
CA ARG A 345 -13.96 28.57 -7.86
C ARG A 345 -12.83 29.21 -8.61
N SER A 346 -11.66 29.33 -7.98
CA SER A 346 -10.50 29.93 -8.62
C SER A 346 -9.21 29.21 -8.25
N ILE A 347 -8.26 29.21 -9.18
CA ILE A 347 -6.86 28.83 -8.94
C ILE A 347 -6.05 30.12 -8.94
N GLY A 348 -5.62 30.55 -7.76
CA GLY A 348 -4.90 31.81 -7.53
C GLY A 348 -3.43 31.65 -7.14
N LEU A 349 -2.81 32.74 -6.68
CA LEU A 349 -1.38 32.80 -6.33
C LEU A 349 -0.98 31.78 -5.25
N SER A 350 -1.87 31.51 -4.29
CA SER A 350 -1.65 30.55 -3.20
C SER A 350 -1.34 29.14 -3.70
N PHE A 351 -1.74 28.79 -4.93
CA PHE A 351 -1.41 27.53 -5.57
C PHE A 351 0.09 27.42 -5.93
N TYR A 352 0.73 28.54 -6.25
CA TYR A 352 2.12 28.61 -6.70
C TYR A 352 3.11 28.87 -5.56
N SER A 353 2.82 29.83 -4.67
CA SER A 353 3.66 30.18 -3.52
C SER A 353 2.88 30.80 -2.36
N THR A 354 3.46 30.75 -1.17
CA THR A 354 2.95 31.39 0.05
C THR A 354 3.25 32.90 0.14
N SER A 355 4.11 33.45 -0.72
CA SER A 355 4.51 34.87 -0.70
C SER A 355 3.55 35.74 -1.50
N ALA A 356 2.41 36.05 -0.90
CA ALA A 356 1.73 37.31 -1.15
C ALA A 356 1.77 38.09 0.17
N GLU A 357 2.54 39.19 0.15
CA GLU A 357 2.67 40.22 1.20
C GLU A 357 3.89 40.15 2.16
N GLU A 358 4.55 41.31 2.21
CA GLU A 358 5.59 41.79 3.13
C GLU A 358 7.03 41.29 2.94
N ASP A 359 7.71 41.85 1.94
CA ASP A 359 9.02 42.45 2.25
C ASP A 359 9.06 43.89 1.71
N GLY A 360 8.63 44.83 2.56
CA GLY A 360 8.83 46.27 2.36
C GLY A 360 10.29 46.70 2.56
N GLY A 361 11.22 45.85 2.14
CA GLY A 361 12.66 46.08 2.23
C GLY A 361 13.13 46.94 1.07
N SER A 362 13.16 48.25 1.29
CA SER A 362 13.87 49.21 0.44
C SER A 362 15.36 48.81 0.35
N GLY A 363 15.75 48.20 -0.77
CA GLY A 363 17.11 47.75 -1.03
C GLY A 363 17.35 47.66 -2.53
N GLY A 364 17.76 48.78 -3.13
CA GLY A 364 18.06 48.84 -4.56
C GLY A 364 19.14 47.84 -4.98
N SER A 365 18.73 46.84 -5.76
CA SER A 365 19.59 46.09 -6.68
C SER A 365 18.72 45.44 -7.73
N SER A 366 18.77 45.95 -8.96
CA SER A 366 18.07 45.40 -10.13
C SER A 366 18.71 44.06 -10.53
N THR A 367 18.39 43.01 -9.79
CA THR A 367 18.66 41.62 -10.17
C THR A 367 17.34 40.97 -10.59
N ILE A 368 17.28 40.47 -11.82
CA ILE A 368 16.19 39.62 -12.30
C ILE A 368 16.15 38.37 -11.41
N SER A 369 15.18 38.28 -10.50
CA SER A 369 14.90 37.03 -9.78
C SER A 369 14.10 36.13 -10.74
N ARG A 370 14.69 35.00 -11.14
CA ARG A 370 13.98 33.99 -11.93
C ARG A 370 13.32 33.03 -10.94
N GLN A 371 12.00 33.09 -10.84
CA GLN A 371 11.24 32.18 -9.99
C GLN A 371 10.62 31.08 -10.86
N THR A 372 10.81 29.83 -10.44
CA THR A 372 10.24 28.68 -11.16
C THR A 372 9.26 27.97 -10.25
N PHE A 373 8.03 27.81 -10.73
CA PHE A 373 7.02 26.98 -10.10
C PHE A 373 6.91 25.65 -10.85
N PHE A 374 6.43 24.62 -10.16
CA PHE A 374 6.25 23.27 -10.70
C PHE A 374 7.41 22.79 -11.60
N PRO A 375 8.67 22.84 -11.12
CA PRO A 375 9.85 22.68 -11.96
C PRO A 375 9.96 21.30 -12.65
N ALA A 376 9.27 20.29 -12.11
CA ALA A 376 9.28 18.91 -12.62
C ALA A 376 7.93 18.45 -13.19
N LEU A 377 6.89 19.30 -13.21
CA LEU A 377 5.53 18.86 -13.53
C LEU A 377 5.38 18.53 -15.02
N LYS A 378 5.11 17.25 -15.31
CA LYS A 378 4.96 16.72 -16.67
C LYS A 378 3.49 16.54 -17.05
N LYS A 379 2.63 16.21 -16.08
CA LYS A 379 1.21 15.95 -16.32
C LYS A 379 0.35 16.70 -15.33
N LEU A 380 -0.54 17.55 -15.85
CA LEU A 380 -1.58 18.24 -15.09
C LEU A 380 -2.94 17.86 -15.66
N SER A 381 -3.84 17.40 -14.78
CA SER A 381 -5.20 17.04 -15.16
C SER A 381 -6.21 17.71 -14.24
N LEU A 382 -7.08 18.54 -14.82
CA LEU A 382 -8.27 19.10 -14.18
C LEU A 382 -9.49 18.41 -14.79
N LYS A 383 -10.27 17.69 -13.98
CA LYS A 383 -11.44 16.97 -14.48
C LYS A 383 -12.66 17.17 -13.61
N GLY A 384 -13.79 17.57 -14.19
CA GLY A 384 -15.06 17.63 -13.48
C GLY A 384 -15.10 18.70 -12.39
N MET A 385 -14.34 19.79 -12.53
CA MET A 385 -14.33 20.93 -11.61
C MET A 385 -15.36 21.95 -12.08
N LYS A 386 -16.65 21.68 -11.86
CA LYS A 386 -17.75 22.35 -12.57
C LYS A 386 -17.99 23.81 -12.18
N ASN A 387 -17.46 24.28 -11.05
CA ASN A 387 -17.59 25.66 -10.62
C ASN A 387 -16.26 26.43 -10.70
N LEU A 388 -15.24 25.88 -11.39
CA LEU A 388 -13.99 26.58 -11.61
C LEU A 388 -14.22 27.72 -12.61
N GLU A 389 -14.38 28.93 -12.09
CA GLU A 389 -14.67 30.16 -12.84
C GLU A 389 -13.38 30.81 -13.36
N GLU A 390 -12.28 30.69 -12.63
CA GLU A 390 -11.06 31.45 -12.93
C GLU A 390 -9.78 30.62 -12.69
N TRP A 391 -8.81 30.73 -13.59
CA TRP A 391 -7.44 30.26 -13.36
C TRP A 391 -6.49 31.42 -13.65
N LYS A 392 -5.93 31.99 -12.59
CA LYS A 392 -5.02 33.14 -12.66
C LYS A 392 -3.61 32.66 -12.99
N ASP A 393 -3.03 33.28 -14.02
CA ASP A 393 -1.64 33.08 -14.38
C ASP A 393 -0.73 33.80 -13.37
N ALA A 394 0.32 33.11 -12.89
CA ALA A 394 1.27 33.70 -11.95
C ALA A 394 1.93 35.02 -12.47
N PRO A 395 2.24 35.16 -13.77
CA PRO A 395 2.76 36.41 -14.34
C PRO A 395 1.80 37.62 -14.28
N GLU A 396 0.50 37.42 -14.40
CA GLU A 396 -0.48 38.53 -14.48
C GLU A 396 -0.69 39.23 -13.13
N MET A 397 -0.27 38.60 -12.02
CA MET A 397 -0.63 39.02 -10.67
C MET A 397 0.50 39.65 -9.84
N MET A 398 1.77 39.51 -10.23
CA MET A 398 2.93 40.06 -9.48
C MET A 398 3.63 41.25 -10.16
N SER A 399 3.03 41.81 -11.22
CA SER A 399 3.55 43.01 -11.90
C SER A 399 3.24 44.29 -11.11
N THR A 400 3.72 44.40 -9.87
CA THR A 400 3.68 45.65 -9.10
C THR A 400 5.05 46.33 -9.13
N ALA A 401 5.10 47.48 -9.79
CA ALA A 401 6.17 48.49 -9.74
C ALA A 401 7.59 48.04 -10.16
N GLY A 402 7.87 48.06 -11.46
CA GLY A 402 9.22 48.33 -12.00
C GLY A 402 10.24 47.19 -12.02
N GLU A 403 9.96 46.04 -11.40
CA GLU A 403 10.82 44.86 -11.46
C GLU A 403 10.29 43.83 -12.48
N VAL A 404 11.14 43.45 -13.45
CA VAL A 404 10.83 42.36 -14.39
C VAL A 404 11.17 41.04 -13.72
N HIS A 405 10.19 40.41 -13.08
CA HIS A 405 10.32 39.02 -12.61
C HIS A 405 9.97 38.07 -13.76
N VAL A 406 10.94 37.28 -14.21
CA VAL A 406 10.68 36.21 -15.19
C VAL A 406 10.24 34.97 -14.43
N MET A 407 8.97 34.61 -14.57
CA MET A 407 8.39 33.44 -13.91
C MET A 407 8.15 32.31 -14.88
N ASP A 408 8.73 31.15 -14.59
CA ASP A 408 8.48 29.91 -15.34
C ASP A 408 7.54 29.01 -14.53
N VAL A 409 6.26 28.95 -14.92
CA VAL A 409 5.23 28.24 -14.13
C VAL A 409 5.22 26.73 -14.39
N PHE A 410 5.45 26.31 -15.63
CA PHE A 410 5.36 24.89 -16.03
C PHE A 410 6.44 24.55 -17.08
N PRO A 411 7.73 24.63 -16.75
CA PRO A 411 8.81 24.57 -17.74
C PRO A 411 8.95 23.23 -18.48
N VAL A 412 8.41 22.14 -17.94
CA VAL A 412 8.55 20.77 -18.48
C VAL A 412 7.21 20.05 -18.67
N LEU A 413 6.11 20.80 -18.81
CA LEU A 413 4.77 20.23 -18.94
C LEU A 413 4.60 19.54 -20.31
N GLU A 414 4.35 18.24 -20.28
CA GLU A 414 4.17 17.40 -21.46
C GLU A 414 2.70 17.21 -21.81
N LYS A 415 1.82 17.20 -20.80
CA LYS A 415 0.38 16.97 -20.97
C LYS A 415 -0.46 17.80 -20.01
N LEU A 416 -1.27 18.67 -20.57
CA LEU A 416 -2.38 19.33 -19.89
C LEU A 416 -3.69 18.68 -20.35
N SER A 417 -4.55 18.31 -19.39
CA SER A 417 -5.87 17.73 -19.66
C SER A 417 -6.91 18.47 -18.86
N ILE A 418 -7.80 19.21 -19.53
CA ILE A 418 -8.94 19.88 -18.91
C ILE A 418 -10.20 19.27 -19.52
N SER A 419 -11.11 18.79 -18.68
CA SER A 419 -12.36 18.15 -19.14
C SER A 419 -13.45 18.34 -18.10
N ASP A 420 -14.69 18.53 -18.54
CA ASP A 420 -15.85 18.75 -17.65
C ASP A 420 -15.64 19.93 -16.67
N CYS A 421 -14.96 21.00 -17.11
CA CYS A 421 -14.81 22.28 -16.41
C CYS A 421 -15.54 23.39 -17.20
N PRO A 422 -15.92 24.52 -16.56
CA PRO A 422 -16.44 25.70 -17.26
C PRO A 422 -15.49 26.21 -18.35
N SER A 423 -16.08 26.85 -19.36
CA SER A 423 -15.41 27.34 -20.58
C SER A 423 -14.69 28.66 -20.36
#